data_AF-A0A2G4E596-F1
#
_entry.id   AF-A0A2G4E596-F1
#
_cell.length_a   1.000
_cell.length_b   1.000
_cell.length_c   1.000
_cell.angle_alpha   90.00
_cell.angle_beta   90.00
_cell.angle_gamma   90.00
#
_symmetry.space_group_name_H-M   'P 1'
#
loop_
_entity.id
_entity.type
_entity.pdbx_description
1 polymer ?
#
loop_
_entity_poly.entity_id
_entity_poly.type
_entity_poly.pdbx_seq_one_letter_code
_entity_poly.pdbx_strand_id
1 'polypeptide(L)'
;MSQVHAQFNGNRVLASAAYNAGPGRVRQWLRGANHLAFDVWVESIPFDETRQYVQNVLSYAVIYGQKLNSPQPLVDWHERFFDDL
;
A
#
# COMPACT_ATOMS: atom_id res chain seq x y z
N MET A 1 -5.51 5.08 -11.51
CA MET A 1 -4.31 5.14 -10.64
C MET A 1 -4.07 6.54 -10.06
N SER A 2 -4.05 7.63 -10.84
CA SER A 2 -3.73 8.97 -10.31
C SER A 2 -4.67 9.50 -9.21
N GLN A 3 -5.98 9.29 -9.32
CA GLN A 3 -6.94 9.76 -8.31
C GLN A 3 -6.79 9.06 -6.95
N VAL A 4 -6.60 7.73 -6.93
CA VAL A 4 -6.42 6.97 -5.69
C VAL A 4 -5.06 7.27 -5.06
N HIS A 5 -4.02 7.41 -5.87
CA HIS A 5 -2.69 7.78 -5.39
C HIS A 5 -2.69 9.16 -4.69
N ALA A 6 -3.41 10.14 -5.25
CA ALA A 6 -3.58 11.46 -4.61
C ALA A 6 -4.42 11.39 -3.32
N GLN A 7 -5.42 10.51 -3.25
CA GLN A 7 -6.26 10.34 -2.05
C GLN A 7 -5.50 9.76 -0.84
N PHE A 8 -4.38 9.07 -1.07
CA PHE A 8 -3.56 8.47 -0.01
C PHE A 8 -2.16 9.09 0.03
N ASN A 9 -2.01 10.39 -0.28
CA ASN A 9 -0.75 11.15 -0.16
C ASN A 9 0.45 10.52 -0.89
N GLY A 10 0.21 9.83 -2.00
CA GLY A 10 1.25 9.13 -2.75
C GLY A 10 1.80 7.88 -2.06
N ASN A 11 1.06 7.30 -1.12
CA ASN A 11 1.39 6.02 -0.50
C ASN A 11 0.90 4.87 -1.37
N ARG A 12 1.85 4.15 -1.98
CA ARG A 12 1.60 3.06 -2.92
C ARG A 12 0.94 1.86 -2.24
N VAL A 13 1.23 1.60 -0.96
CA VAL A 13 0.64 0.49 -0.20
C VAL A 13 -0.88 0.70 -0.06
N LEU A 14 -1.28 1.86 0.46
CA LEU A 14 -2.68 2.22 0.64
C LEU A 14 -3.41 2.40 -0.69
N ALA A 15 -2.75 3.01 -1.68
CA ALA A 15 -3.33 3.20 -3.00
C ALA A 15 -3.58 1.86 -3.72
N SER A 16 -2.67 0.89 -3.57
CA SER A 16 -2.83 -0.45 -4.15
C SER A 16 -3.99 -1.21 -3.51
N ALA A 17 -4.10 -1.16 -2.17
CA ALA A 17 -5.25 -1.72 -1.47
C ALA A 17 -6.56 -1.06 -1.88
N ALA A 18 -6.59 0.27 -2.00
CA ALA A 18 -7.79 1.01 -2.37
C ALA A 18 -8.20 0.79 -3.83
N TYR A 19 -7.24 0.52 -4.71
CA TYR A 19 -7.52 0.15 -6.10
C TYR A 19 -8.26 -1.20 -6.19
N ASN A 20 -7.87 -2.19 -5.37
CA ASN A 20 -8.50 -3.52 -5.36
C ASN A 20 -9.79 -3.57 -4.51
N ALA A 21 -9.76 -3.01 -3.29
CA ALA A 21 -10.84 -3.13 -2.30
C ALA A 21 -11.72 -1.88 -2.16
N GLY A 22 -11.36 -0.77 -2.78
CA GLY A 22 -12.04 0.52 -2.65
C GLY A 22 -11.55 1.36 -1.47
N PRO A 23 -11.52 2.70 -1.59
CA PRO A 23 -10.93 3.59 -0.59
C PRO A 23 -11.69 3.63 0.75
N GLY A 24 -13.01 3.36 0.74
CA GLY A 24 -13.81 3.29 1.97
C GLY A 24 -13.38 2.15 2.90
N ARG A 25 -12.99 0.99 2.33
CA ARG A 25 -12.49 -0.15 3.11
C ARG A 25 -11.10 0.13 3.68
N VAL A 26 -10.21 0.70 2.88
CA VAL A 26 -8.87 1.09 3.35
C VAL A 26 -8.94 2.08 4.50
N ARG A 27 -9.81 3.10 4.42
CA ARG A 27 -10.06 4.00 5.56
C ARG A 27 -10.60 3.26 6.78
N GLN A 28 -11.48 2.27 6.60
CA GLN A 28 -11.97 1.45 7.70
C GLN A 28 -10.86 0.63 8.37
N TRP A 29 -9.94 0.06 7.58
CA TRP A 29 -8.81 -0.74 8.09
C TRP A 29 -7.69 0.10 8.70
N LEU A 30 -7.65 1.40 8.42
CA LEU A 30 -6.72 2.34 9.05
C LEU A 30 -7.26 2.97 10.34
N ARG A 31 -8.54 2.78 10.68
CA ARG A 31 -9.11 3.41 11.87
C ARG A 31 -8.34 3.04 13.13
N GLY A 32 -7.91 4.05 13.88
CA GLY A 32 -7.13 3.87 15.09
C GLY A 32 -5.66 3.46 14.86
N ALA A 33 -5.18 3.47 13.61
CA ALA A 33 -3.75 3.36 13.34
C ALA A 33 -3.01 4.56 13.95
N ASN A 34 -1.94 4.26 14.67
CA ASN A 34 -1.04 5.24 15.25
C ASN A 34 0.36 4.68 15.14
N HIS A 35 1.15 5.21 14.21
CA HIS A 35 2.48 4.72 13.87
C HIS A 35 2.51 3.21 13.55
N LEU A 36 1.51 2.72 12.81
CA LEU A 36 1.37 1.31 12.46
C LEU A 36 2.32 0.96 11.32
N ALA A 37 3.18 -0.04 11.51
CA ALA A 37 4.12 -0.49 10.48
C ALA A 37 3.40 -1.05 9.24
N PHE A 38 3.93 -0.78 8.05
CA PHE A 38 3.29 -1.13 6.78
C PHE A 38 3.05 -2.63 6.62
N ASP A 39 4.01 -3.45 7.05
CA ASP A 39 3.98 -4.90 6.95
C ASP A 39 2.92 -5.48 7.87
N VAL A 40 2.85 -5.01 9.11
CA VAL A 40 1.78 -5.36 10.07
C VAL A 40 0.41 -4.98 9.48
N TRP A 41 0.29 -3.78 8.91
CA TRP A 41 -0.97 -3.35 8.30
C TRP A 41 -1.37 -4.24 7.11
N VAL A 42 -0.43 -4.53 6.20
CA VAL A 42 -0.69 -5.41 5.05
C VAL A 42 -1.13 -6.79 5.51
N GLU A 43 -0.43 -7.40 6.48
CA GLU A 43 -0.81 -8.72 7.00
C GLU A 43 -2.19 -8.70 7.70
N SER A 44 -2.55 -7.59 8.33
CA SER A 44 -3.86 -7.42 8.99
C SER A 44 -5.05 -7.17 8.05
N ILE A 45 -4.81 -6.98 6.74
CA ILE A 45 -5.88 -6.78 5.76
C ILE A 45 -6.88 -7.96 5.83
N PRO A 46 -8.19 -7.74 6.04
CA PRO A 46 -9.14 -8.83 6.24
C PRO A 46 -9.40 -9.70 5.01
N PHE A 47 -9.15 -9.19 3.81
CA PHE A 47 -9.41 -9.90 2.57
C PHE A 47 -8.11 -10.50 2.04
N ASP A 48 -8.06 -11.84 1.97
CA ASP A 48 -6.89 -12.57 1.48
C ASP A 48 -6.51 -12.15 0.05
N GLU A 49 -7.51 -11.94 -0.82
CA GLU A 49 -7.31 -11.43 -2.18
C GLU A 49 -6.59 -10.07 -2.17
N THR A 50 -7.05 -9.13 -1.34
CA THR A 50 -6.46 -7.79 -1.26
C THR A 50 -5.06 -7.82 -0.64
N ARG A 51 -4.85 -8.64 0.40
CA ARG A 51 -3.53 -8.84 1.01
C ARG A 51 -2.53 -9.33 -0.05
N GLN A 52 -2.88 -10.39 -0.77
CA GLN A 52 -2.02 -10.95 -1.81
C GLN A 52 -1.82 -9.96 -2.97
N TYR A 53 -2.86 -9.20 -3.33
CA TYR A 53 -2.77 -8.18 -4.37
C TYR A 53 -1.73 -7.10 -4.03
N VAL A 54 -1.77 -6.56 -2.80
CA VAL A 54 -0.79 -5.54 -2.37
C VAL A 54 0.63 -6.11 -2.36
N GLN A 55 0.83 -7.30 -1.78
CA GLN A 55 2.15 -7.96 -1.77
C GLN A 55 2.71 -8.17 -3.20
N ASN A 56 1.85 -8.59 -4.13
CA ASN A 56 2.24 -8.78 -5.53
C ASN A 56 2.61 -7.46 -6.21
N VAL A 57 1.83 -6.39 -6.01
CA VAL A 57 2.11 -5.08 -6.61
C VAL A 57 3.45 -4.53 -6.13
N LEU A 58 3.72 -4.56 -4.82
CA LEU A 58 5.00 -4.09 -4.26
C LEU A 58 6.18 -4.93 -4.76
N SER A 59 6.03 -6.26 -4.79
CA SER A 59 7.07 -7.17 -5.28
C SER A 59 7.37 -6.94 -6.77
N TYR A 60 6.33 -6.79 -7.59
CA TYR A 60 6.49 -6.51 -9.02
C TYR A 60 7.09 -5.13 -9.26
N ALA A 61 6.79 -4.12 -8.44
CA ALA A 61 7.43 -2.81 -8.55
C ALA A 61 8.96 -2.89 -8.40
N VAL A 62 9.45 -3.72 -7.46
CA VAL A 62 10.90 -3.98 -7.30
C VAL A 62 11.49 -4.65 -8.55
N ILE A 63 10.84 -5.72 -9.04
CA ILE A 63 11.32 -6.47 -10.22
C ILE A 63 11.35 -5.58 -11.47
N TYR A 64 10.28 -4.83 -11.72
CA TYR A 64 10.19 -3.95 -12.87
C TYR A 64 11.11 -2.73 -12.74
N GLY A 65 11.30 -2.21 -11.53
CA GLY A 65 12.28 -1.15 -11.27
C GLY A 65 13.68 -1.55 -11.75
N GLN A 66 14.11 -2.78 -11.41
CA GLN A 66 15.37 -3.32 -11.92
C GLN A 66 15.39 -3.45 -13.44
N LYS A 67 14.33 -3.99 -14.06
CA LYS A 67 14.24 -4.16 -15.52
C LYS A 67 14.24 -2.84 -16.29
N LEU A 68 13.76 -1.77 -15.68
CA LEU A 68 13.66 -0.43 -16.27
C LEU A 68 14.87 0.46 -15.95
N ASN A 69 15.93 -0.07 -15.34
CA ASN A 69 17.08 0.71 -14.83
C ASN A 69 16.67 1.87 -13.91
N SER A 70 15.60 1.69 -13.14
CA SER A 70 15.10 2.62 -12.14
C SER A 70 14.75 1.84 -10.86
N PRO A 71 15.78 1.45 -10.07
CA PRO A 71 15.57 0.61 -8.89
C PRO A 71 14.54 1.21 -7.94
N GLN A 72 13.60 0.38 -7.50
CA GLN A 72 12.56 0.75 -6.55
C GLN A 72 12.75 -0.07 -5.27
N PRO A 73 12.76 0.55 -4.07
CA PRO A 73 12.65 -0.20 -2.83
C PRO A 73 11.24 -0.83 -2.74
N LEU A 74 11.08 -1.83 -1.85
CA LEU A 74 9.77 -2.46 -1.62
C LEU A 74 8.72 -1.44 -1.14
N VAL A 75 9.15 -0.53 -0.25
CA VAL A 75 8.40 0.63 0.22
C VAL A 75 9.35 1.82 0.37
N ASP A 76 8.85 3.03 0.13
CA ASP A 76 9.59 4.28 0.32
C ASP A 76 9.59 4.68 1.80
N TRP A 77 10.45 5.62 2.18
CA TRP A 77 10.57 6.06 3.58
C TRP A 77 9.25 6.57 4.18
N HIS A 78 8.45 7.30 3.39
CA HIS A 78 7.15 7.83 3.83
C HIS A 78 6.03 6.78 3.86
N GLU A 79 6.30 5.55 3.41
CA GLU A 79 5.33 4.46 3.34
C GLU A 79 5.52 3.43 4.45
N ARG A 80 6.52 3.60 5.33
CA ARG A 80 6.87 2.60 6.35
C ARG A 80 5.88 2.53 7.50
N PHE A 81 5.21 3.63 7.81
CA PHE A 81 4.29 3.75 8.92
C PHE A 81 3.02 4.49 8.48
N PHE A 82 1.89 4.08 9.04
CA PHE A 82 0.59 4.68 8.79
C PHE A 82 -0.02 5.20 10.08
N ASP A 83 -0.68 6.34 9.94
CA ASP A 83 -1.60 6.90 10.92
C ASP A 83 -3.02 6.85 10.35
N ASP A 84 -4.01 7.05 11.21
CA ASP A 84 -5.40 7.21 10.76
C ASP A 84 -5.53 8.40 9.80
N LEU A 85 -6.44 8.28 8.81
CA LEU A 85 -6.59 9.23 7.70
C LEU A 85 -7.58 10.37 7.98
#